data_AF-A0A419YJ12-F1
#
_entry.id   AF-A0A419YJ12-F1
#
_cell.length_a   1.000
_cell.length_b   1.000
_cell.length_c   1.000
_cell.angle_alpha   90.00
_cell.angle_beta   90.00
_cell.angle_gamma   90.00
#
_symmetry.space_group_name_H-M   'P 1'
#
loop_
_entity.id
_entity.type
_entity.pdbx_description
1 polymer ?
#
loop_
_entity_poly.entity_id
_entity_poly.type
_entity_poly.pdbx_seq_one_letter_code
_entity_poly.pdbx_strand_id
1 'polypeptide(L)'
;MPETPLSLARLAGALDLTEQQLVGLVLSCATEAPDPTLVALTVEEAARRLGVGRTTMYALVASGEVPSVTIGRLRRVPAEALKEYMAARTRAAASPVTLAA
;
A
#
# COMPACT_ATOMS: atom_id res chain seq x y z
N MET A 1 7.79 1.10 30.50
CA MET A 1 7.36 -0.08 29.74
C MET A 1 8.62 -0.76 29.24
N PRO A 2 9.04 -1.93 29.76
CA PRO A 2 10.13 -2.66 29.15
C PRO A 2 9.59 -3.22 27.83
N GLU A 3 10.00 -2.63 26.72
CA GLU A 3 9.96 -3.26 25.40
C GLU A 3 10.71 -4.58 25.58
N THR A 4 9.98 -5.67 25.85
CA THR A 4 10.61 -6.99 25.93
C THR A 4 10.94 -7.32 24.49
N PRO A 5 12.23 -7.34 24.07
CA PRO A 5 12.54 -7.62 22.69
C PRO A 5 11.98 -9.01 22.39
N LEU A 6 11.07 -9.09 21.42
CA LEU A 6 10.56 -10.35 20.92
C LEU A 6 11.75 -11.13 20.33
N SER A 7 12.33 -12.03 21.12
CA SER A 7 13.41 -12.89 20.66
C SER A 7 12.88 -13.86 19.60
N LEU A 8 13.63 -14.06 18.52
CA LEU A 8 13.31 -15.06 17.49
C LEU A 8 13.09 -16.45 18.09
N ALA A 9 13.88 -16.84 19.10
CA ALA A 9 13.72 -18.07 19.87
C ALA A 9 12.29 -18.30 20.40
N ARG A 10 11.69 -17.26 21.00
CA ARG A 10 10.35 -17.33 21.59
C ARG A 10 9.26 -17.45 20.53
N LEU A 11 9.40 -16.76 19.40
CA LEU A 11 8.46 -16.86 18.28
C LEU A 11 8.56 -18.22 17.59
N ALA A 12 9.78 -18.72 17.39
CA ALA A 12 10.01 -20.04 16.82
C ALA A 12 9.42 -21.15 17.72
N GLY A 13 9.69 -21.08 19.03
CA GLY A 13 9.11 -22.02 20.00
C GLY A 13 7.58 -21.95 20.11
N ALA A 14 6.97 -20.77 19.98
CA ALA A 14 5.50 -20.64 19.99
C ALA A 14 4.82 -21.23 18.74
N LEU A 15 5.54 -21.29 17.62
CA LEU A 15 5.06 -21.84 16.35
C LEU A 15 5.49 -23.30 16.12
N ASP A 16 6.15 -23.92 17.11
CA ASP A 16 6.76 -25.25 17.02
C ASP A 16 7.75 -25.40 15.85
N LEU A 17 8.53 -24.33 15.63
CA LEU A 17 9.55 -24.24 14.58
C LEU A 17 10.94 -24.00 15.19
N THR A 18 11.98 -24.38 14.46
CA THR A 18 13.34 -23.91 14.75
C THR A 18 13.52 -22.46 14.30
N GLU A 19 14.48 -21.74 14.90
CA GLU A 19 14.83 -20.38 14.47
C GLU A 19 15.21 -20.34 12.97
N GLN A 20 15.94 -21.35 12.48
CA GLN A 20 16.32 -21.43 11.07
C GLN A 20 15.11 -21.62 10.14
N GLN A 21 14.12 -22.41 10.53
CA GLN A 21 12.87 -22.58 9.76
C GLN A 21 12.06 -21.28 9.74
N LEU A 22 12.00 -20.56 10.87
CA LEU A 22 11.31 -19.27 10.94
C LEU A 22 11.99 -18.22 10.05
N VAL A 23 13.33 -18.14 10.08
CA VAL A 23 14.10 -17.25 9.19
C VAL A 23 13.87 -17.62 7.72
N GLY A 24 13.89 -18.91 7.38
CA GLY A 24 13.61 -19.38 6.02
C GLY A 24 12.21 -18.99 5.53
N LEU A 25 11.19 -19.09 6.38
CA LEU A 25 9.82 -18.64 6.07
C LEU A 25 9.76 -17.13 5.86
N VAL A 26 10.34 -16.34 6.76
CA VAL A 26 10.35 -14.86 6.64
C VAL A 26 11.03 -14.42 5.35
N LEU A 27 12.19 -15.00 5.01
CA LEU A 27 12.90 -14.70 3.76
C LEU A 27 12.11 -15.14 2.53
N SER A 28 11.37 -16.25 2.62
CA SER A 28 10.48 -16.72 1.55
C SER A 28 9.24 -15.83 1.37
N CYS A 29 8.74 -15.22 2.46
CA CYS A 29 7.60 -14.30 2.44
C CYS A 29 7.98 -12.85 2.10
N ALA A 30 9.23 -12.45 2.37
CA ALA A 30 9.69 -11.06 2.20
C ALA A 30 9.77 -10.60 0.73
N THR A 31 9.57 -11.50 -0.24
CA THR A 31 9.69 -11.16 -1.67
C THR A 31 8.53 -10.34 -2.24
N GLU A 32 7.43 -10.12 -1.50
CA GLU A 32 6.25 -9.38 -2.01
C GLU A 32 5.91 -8.09 -1.23
N ALA A 33 6.79 -7.59 -0.37
CA ALA A 33 6.54 -6.32 0.29
C ALA A 33 6.78 -5.16 -0.70
N PRO A 34 5.75 -4.37 -1.08
CA PRO A 34 5.92 -3.28 -2.03
C PRO A 34 6.83 -2.19 -1.44
N ASP A 35 7.95 -1.91 -2.10
CA ASP A 35 8.96 -0.96 -1.63
C ASP A 35 8.35 0.45 -1.48
N PRO A 36 8.28 0.99 -0.25
CA PRO A 36 7.69 2.30 0.03
C PRO A 36 8.48 3.46 -0.61
N THR A 37 9.71 3.22 -1.06
CA THR A 37 10.62 4.23 -1.62
C THR A 37 10.39 4.48 -3.12
N LEU A 38 9.62 3.62 -3.80
CA LEU A 38 9.37 3.78 -5.23
C LEU A 38 8.60 5.07 -5.53
N VAL A 39 9.21 5.91 -6.38
CA VAL A 39 8.66 7.19 -6.84
C VAL A 39 7.40 6.99 -7.70
N ALA A 40 7.36 5.90 -8.48
CA ALA A 40 6.27 5.61 -9.40
C ALA A 40 5.92 4.13 -9.42
N LEU A 41 4.63 3.85 -9.20
CA LEU A 41 4.06 2.51 -9.04
C LEU A 41 3.45 2.00 -10.34
N THR A 42 3.33 0.69 -10.45
CA THR A 42 2.40 0.10 -11.43
C THR A 42 0.95 0.35 -11.03
N VAL A 43 0.02 0.20 -11.97
CA VAL A 43 -1.41 0.31 -11.67
C VAL A 43 -1.84 -0.74 -10.64
N GLU A 44 -1.26 -1.93 -10.65
CA GLU A 44 -1.59 -2.99 -9.70
C GLU A 44 -1.05 -2.70 -8.29
N GLU A 45 0.17 -2.19 -8.17
CA GLU A 45 0.73 -1.73 -6.90
C GLU A 45 -0.07 -0.56 -6.31
N ALA A 46 -0.48 0.38 -7.16
CA ALA A 46 -1.32 1.49 -6.76
C ALA A 46 -2.70 1.01 -6.26
N ALA A 47 -3.30 0.04 -6.94
CA ALA A 47 -4.55 -0.59 -6.50
C ALA A 47 -4.41 -1.25 -5.13
N ARG A 48 -3.32 -1.99 -4.91
CA ARG A 48 -3.00 -2.61 -3.62
C ARG A 48 -2.80 -1.57 -2.52
N ARG A 49 -2.08 -0.47 -2.79
CA ARG A 49 -1.87 0.62 -1.81
C ARG A 49 -3.17 1.35 -1.44
N LEU A 50 -4.09 1.51 -2.39
CA LEU A 50 -5.38 2.14 -2.13
C LEU A 50 -6.43 1.16 -1.55
N GLY A 51 -6.14 -0.15 -1.56
CA GLY A 51 -7.07 -1.18 -1.10
C GLY A 51 -8.24 -1.45 -2.06
N VAL A 52 -8.07 -1.16 -3.36
CA VAL A 52 -9.11 -1.32 -4.37
C VAL A 52 -8.78 -2.45 -5.35
N GLY A 53 -9.80 -3.00 -6.01
CA GLY A 53 -9.61 -3.96 -7.09
C GLY A 53 -8.91 -3.35 -8.30
N ARG A 54 -8.18 -4.18 -9.06
CA ARG A 54 -7.46 -3.75 -10.28
C ARG A 54 -8.37 -3.02 -11.26
N THR A 55 -9.58 -3.54 -11.48
CA THR A 55 -10.58 -2.94 -12.38
C THR A 55 -10.93 -1.52 -11.98
N THR A 56 -11.16 -1.28 -10.68
CA THR A 56 -11.45 0.05 -10.15
C THR A 56 -10.27 0.98 -10.37
N MET A 57 -9.04 0.52 -10.12
CA MET A 57 -7.86 1.35 -10.32
C MET A 57 -7.66 1.71 -11.80
N TYR A 58 -7.85 0.76 -12.72
CA TYR A 58 -7.83 1.05 -14.16
C TYR A 58 -8.91 2.05 -14.57
N ALA A 59 -10.11 1.95 -13.99
CA ALA A 59 -11.18 2.92 -14.25
C ALA A 59 -10.82 4.32 -13.74
N LEU A 60 -10.24 4.45 -12.54
CA LEU A 60 -9.79 5.74 -11.97
C LEU A 60 -8.66 6.38 -12.79
N VAL A 61 -7.76 5.56 -13.31
CA VAL A 61 -6.67 6.01 -14.19
C VAL A 61 -7.20 6.41 -15.56
N ALA A 62 -8.20 5.70 -16.09
CA ALA A 62 -8.83 6.02 -17.37
C ALA A 62 -9.75 7.25 -17.28
N SER A 63 -10.43 7.46 -16.15
CA SER A 63 -11.24 8.65 -15.87
C SER A 63 -10.38 9.89 -15.60
N GLY A 64 -9.08 9.71 -15.34
CA GLY A 64 -8.17 10.79 -14.99
C GLY A 64 -8.30 11.27 -13.55
N GLU A 65 -9.12 10.61 -12.73
CA GLU A 65 -9.22 10.89 -11.29
C GLU A 65 -7.91 10.63 -10.55
N VAL A 66 -7.15 9.61 -10.99
CA VAL A 66 -5.80 9.36 -10.49
C VAL A 66 -4.78 9.76 -11.56
N PRO A 67 -3.95 10.78 -11.29
CA PRO A 67 -2.86 11.17 -12.18
C PRO A 67 -1.93 9.99 -12.49
N SER A 68 -1.60 9.82 -13.77
CA SER A 68 -0.67 8.79 -14.20
C SER A 68 0.22 9.30 -15.34
N VAL A 69 1.45 8.80 -15.37
CA VAL A 69 2.49 9.19 -16.32
C VAL A 69 2.81 7.98 -17.20
N THR A 70 2.85 8.20 -18.51
CA THR A 70 3.30 7.20 -19.48
C THR A 70 4.80 7.33 -19.70
N ILE A 71 5.56 6.30 -19.35
CA ILE A 71 6.99 6.18 -19.62
C ILE A 71 7.16 5.15 -20.73
N GLY A 72 7.27 5.63 -21.97
CA GLY A 72 7.28 4.79 -23.17
C GLY A 72 5.97 4.00 -23.31
N ARG A 73 6.05 2.66 -23.20
CA ARG A 73 4.88 1.75 -23.24
C ARG A 73 4.27 1.47 -21.86
N LEU A 74 4.94 1.90 -20.78
CA LEU A 74 4.54 1.61 -19.41
C LEU A 74 3.74 2.77 -18.85
N ARG A 75 2.58 2.48 -18.27
CA ARG A 75 1.86 3.46 -17.44
C ARG A 75 2.29 3.32 -15.99
N ARG A 76 2.67 4.43 -15.38
CA ARG A 76 3.10 4.52 -13.98
C ARG A 76 2.25 5.54 -13.22
N VAL A 77 1.96 5.24 -11.97
CA VAL A 77 1.19 6.10 -11.07
C VAL A 77 2.16 6.66 -10.03
N PRO A 78 2.38 7.99 -9.96
CA PRO A 78 3.22 8.57 -8.92
C PRO A 78 2.65 8.23 -7.53
N ALA A 79 3.52 7.94 -6.56
CA ALA A 79 3.06 7.60 -5.21
C ALA A 79 2.29 8.77 -4.55
N GLU A 80 2.70 10.01 -4.81
CA GLU A 80 2.03 11.22 -4.30
C GLU A 80 0.63 11.40 -4.88
N ALA A 81 0.39 10.97 -6.13
CA ALA A 81 -0.92 11.06 -6.77
C ALA A 81 -2.01 10.29 -6.01
N LEU A 82 -1.65 9.20 -5.33
CA LEU A 82 -2.58 8.43 -4.49
C LEU A 82 -2.99 9.21 -3.23
N LYS A 83 -2.03 9.89 -2.60
CA LYS A 83 -2.30 10.72 -1.42
C LYS A 83 -3.19 11.91 -1.79
N GLU A 84 -2.90 12.56 -2.91
CA GLU A 84 -3.70 13.65 -3.45
C GLU A 84 -5.13 13.20 -3.76
N TYR A 85 -5.29 12.04 -4.41
CA TYR A 85 -6.60 11.46 -4.69
C TYR A 85 -7.41 11.24 -3.40
N MET A 86 -6.81 10.62 -2.38
CA MET A 86 -7.49 10.42 -1.09
C MET A 86 -7.85 11.75 -0.42
N ALA A 87 -6.93 12.71 -0.40
CA ALA A 87 -7.17 14.03 0.19
C ALA A 87 -8.32 14.78 -0.52
N ALA A 88 -8.38 14.72 -1.85
CA ALA A 88 -9.48 15.28 -2.62
C ALA A 88 -10.81 14.59 -2.30
N ARG A 89 -10.81 13.25 -2.21
CA ARG A 89 -12.00 12.45 -1.89
C ARG A 89 -12.54 12.73 -0.49
N THR A 90 -11.66 12.81 0.51
CA THR A 90 -12.04 13.15 1.89
C THR A 90 -12.59 14.57 1.99
N ARG A 91 -12.02 15.54 1.26
CA ARG A 91 -12.53 16.91 1.23
C ARG A 91 -13.90 17.02 0.59
N ALA A 92 -14.12 16.29 -0.52
CA ALA A 92 -15.43 16.20 -1.16
C ALA A 92 -16.47 15.57 -0.22
N ALA A 93 -16.09 14.55 0.55
CA ALA A 93 -16.96 13.92 1.55
C ALA A 93 -17.21 14.80 2.79
N ALA A 94 -16.27 15.66 3.16
CA ALA A 94 -16.38 16.57 4.31
C ALA A 94 -17.28 17.79 4.04
N SER A 95 -17.62 18.09 2.78
CA SER A 95 -18.60 19.11 2.41
C SER A 95 -19.98 18.48 2.25
N PRO A 96 -20.71 18.22 3.36
CA PRO A 96 -21.96 18.95 3.55
C PRO A 96 -22.37 19.09 5.03
N VAL A 97 -21.57 19.72 5.88
CA VAL A 97 -22.08 20.32 7.13
C VAL A 97 -21.62 21.76 7.23
N THR A 98 -22.19 22.59 6.36
CA THR A 98 -22.45 23.99 6.69
C THR A 98 -23.96 24.14 6.62
N LEU A 99 -24.63 23.90 7.74
CA LEU A 99 -25.99 24.37 7.95
C LEU A 99 -26.10 24.99 9.35
N ALA A 100 -26.11 26.32 9.32
CA ALA A 100 -26.91 27.21 10.17
C ALA A 100 -26.91 26.99 11.70
N ALA A 101 -26.23 27.89 12.41
CA ALA A 101 -26.67 28.43 13.69
C ALA A 101 -26.20 29.89 13.78
#